data_AF-A0A183MHP1-F1
#
_entry.id   AF-A0A183MHP1-F1
#
_cell.length_a   1.000
_cell.length_b   1.000
_cell.length_c   1.000
_cell.angle_alpha   90.00
_cell.angle_beta   90.00
_cell.angle_gamma   90.00
#
_symmetry.space_group_name_H-M   'P 1'
#
loop_
_entity.id
_entity.type
_entity.pdbx_description
1 polymer ?
#
loop_
_entity_poly.entity_id
_entity_poly.type
_entity_poly.pdbx_seq_one_letter_code
_entity_poly.pdbx_strand_id
1 'polypeptide(L)'
;MENIIDEQGGSDADVKARIGKVRTAFLQLKNIWNSKQLSTNIKVRIFNTNVKAFLQYGAETWRTTTTTIKKVQVFINSCLRKILNIHWPDTISNSLLWFPAEEEIRKRRWKWIGHTLRKSSSCITRQALNWNPEGKRKRGRPKSTLRWIIEADMKTMNNNWTELERIAWDRVVWRMLLLLSSKV
;
A
#
# COMPACT_ATOMS: atom_id res chain seq x y z
N MET A 1 -7.14 -8.06 18.95
CA MET A 1 -5.85 -7.36 18.86
C MET A 1 -4.83 -8.39 18.41
N GLU A 2 -4.43 -8.36 17.12
CA GLU A 2 -3.45 -9.32 16.59
C GLU A 2 -2.03 -8.74 16.72
N ASN A 3 -1.15 -9.54 17.32
CA ASN A 3 0.23 -9.21 17.68
C ASN A 3 1.08 -8.80 16.47
N ILE A 4 1.85 -7.72 16.65
CA ILE A 4 2.61 -6.98 15.63
C ILE A 4 3.99 -7.61 15.30
N ILE A 5 4.35 -8.75 15.89
CA ILE A 5 5.71 -9.31 15.72
C ILE A 5 5.63 -10.81 15.43
N ASP A 6 5.66 -11.14 14.14
CA ASP A 6 5.97 -12.49 13.63
C ASP A 6 7.51 -12.67 13.64
N GLU A 7 8.01 -13.70 14.32
CA GLU A 7 9.43 -14.08 14.35
C GLU A 7 9.99 -14.42 12.95
N GLN A 8 9.13 -14.80 12.00
CA GLN A 8 9.50 -15.01 10.59
C GLN A 8 9.51 -13.72 9.76
N GLY A 9 8.94 -12.61 10.28
CA GLY A 9 8.97 -11.28 9.68
C GLY A 9 8.41 -11.21 8.26
N GLY A 10 7.40 -12.04 7.95
CA GLY A 10 6.88 -12.23 6.58
C GLY A 10 5.53 -11.56 6.33
N SER A 11 5.51 -10.43 5.61
CA SER A 11 4.27 -9.79 5.12
C SER A 11 3.48 -10.62 4.10
N ASP A 12 4.06 -11.68 3.55
CA ASP A 12 3.43 -12.48 2.48
C ASP A 12 2.25 -13.33 2.98
N ALA A 13 2.34 -13.88 4.19
CA ALA A 13 1.27 -14.68 4.79
C ALA A 13 0.03 -13.83 5.10
N ASP A 14 0.23 -12.65 5.69
CA ASP A 14 -0.84 -11.68 5.96
C ASP A 14 -1.51 -11.22 4.65
N VAL A 15 -0.72 -10.86 3.64
CA VAL A 15 -1.24 -10.45 2.32
C VAL A 15 -2.05 -11.58 1.68
N LYS A 16 -1.56 -12.82 1.73
CA LYS A 16 -2.26 -13.99 1.20
C LYS A 16 -3.57 -14.24 1.92
N ALA A 17 -3.57 -14.19 3.26
CA ALA A 17 -4.77 -14.36 4.07
C ALA A 17 -5.83 -13.29 3.75
N ARG A 18 -5.41 -12.03 3.59
CA ARG A 18 -6.30 -10.92 3.23
C ARG A 18 -6.88 -11.07 1.83
N ILE A 19 -6.05 -11.41 0.84
CA ILE A 19 -6.54 -11.70 -0.52
C ILE A 19 -7.59 -12.82 -0.47
N GLY A 20 -7.37 -13.86 0.34
CA GLY A 20 -8.35 -14.93 0.56
C GLY A 20 -9.69 -14.41 1.10
N LYS A 21 -9.68 -13.61 2.18
CA LYS A 21 -10.88 -13.00 2.77
C LYS A 21 -11.63 -12.12 1.77
N VAL A 22 -10.90 -11.23 1.08
CA VAL A 22 -11.48 -10.32 0.07
C VAL A 22 -12.06 -11.09 -1.10
N ARG A 23 -11.39 -12.16 -1.55
CA ARG A 23 -11.89 -13.02 -2.63
C ARG A 23 -13.23 -13.63 -2.26
N THR A 24 -13.35 -14.17 -1.05
CA THR A 24 -14.62 -14.76 -0.57
C THR A 24 -15.74 -13.72 -0.57
N ALA A 25 -15.49 -12.53 0.00
CA ALA A 25 -16.47 -11.44 0.00
C ALA A 25 -16.83 -10.98 -1.42
N PHE A 26 -15.85 -10.87 -2.31
CA PHE A 26 -16.06 -10.49 -3.71
C PHE A 26 -16.95 -11.50 -4.45
N LEU A 27 -16.76 -12.80 -4.21
CA LEU A 27 -17.58 -13.86 -4.79
C LEU A 27 -19.01 -13.87 -4.26
N GLN A 28 -19.23 -13.52 -2.99
CA GLN A 28 -20.58 -13.36 -2.43
C GLN A 28 -21.37 -12.26 -3.14
N LEU A 29 -20.69 -11.19 -3.58
CA LEU A 29 -21.28 -10.09 -4.33
C LEU A 29 -21.45 -10.37 -5.84
N LYS A 30 -21.33 -11.62 -6.29
CA LYS A 30 -21.44 -12.02 -7.72
C LYS A 30 -22.67 -11.45 -8.43
N ASN A 31 -23.81 -11.40 -7.74
CA ASN A 31 -25.08 -10.93 -8.32
C ASN A 31 -25.01 -9.43 -8.66
N ILE A 32 -24.31 -8.65 -7.83
CA ILE A 32 -24.09 -7.21 -8.05
C ILE A 32 -23.19 -7.01 -9.28
N TRP A 33 -22.10 -7.78 -9.38
CA TRP A 33 -21.16 -7.66 -10.50
C TRP A 33 -21.80 -8.04 -11.84
N ASN A 34 -22.65 -9.08 -11.85
CA ASN A 34 -23.33 -9.54 -13.05
C ASN A 34 -24.60 -8.75 -13.40
N SER A 35 -25.12 -7.90 -12.49
CA SER A 35 -26.34 -7.13 -12.72
C SER A 35 -26.16 -6.12 -13.85
N LYS A 36 -27.07 -6.13 -14.83
CA LYS A 36 -27.13 -5.11 -15.90
C LYS A 36 -27.80 -3.80 -15.45
N GLN A 37 -28.53 -3.83 -14.34
CA GLN A 37 -29.23 -2.66 -13.80
C GLN A 37 -28.27 -1.64 -13.17
N LEU A 38 -27.11 -2.11 -12.69
CA LEU A 38 -26.10 -1.26 -12.06
C LEU A 38 -25.09 -0.80 -13.10
N SER A 39 -24.87 0.52 -13.17
CA SER A 39 -23.84 1.08 -14.01
C SER A 39 -22.44 0.66 -13.54
N THR A 40 -21.50 0.60 -14.48
CA THR A 40 -20.10 0.28 -14.20
C THR A 40 -19.49 1.20 -13.14
N ASN A 41 -19.83 2.48 -13.17
CA ASN A 41 -19.34 3.47 -12.20
C ASN A 41 -19.77 3.13 -10.76
N ILE A 42 -21.01 2.68 -10.55
CA ILE A 42 -21.50 2.28 -9.22
C ILE A 42 -20.76 1.04 -8.73
N LYS A 43 -20.58 0.03 -9.60
CA LYS A 43 -19.85 -1.20 -9.26
C LYS A 43 -18.39 -0.91 -8.88
N VAL A 44 -17.72 -0.05 -9.65
CA VAL A 44 -16.35 0.41 -9.34
C VAL A 44 -16.31 1.16 -8.01
N ARG A 45 -17.31 1.99 -7.71
CA ARG A 45 -17.40 2.67 -6.41
C ARG A 45 -17.54 1.69 -5.25
N ILE A 46 -18.40 0.67 -5.38
CA ILE A 46 -18.56 -0.40 -4.38
C ILE A 46 -17.25 -1.17 -4.17
N PHE A 47 -16.54 -1.48 -5.26
CA PHE A 47 -15.22 -2.11 -5.19
C PHE A 47 -14.20 -1.23 -4.44
N ASN A 48 -14.15 0.07 -4.75
CA ASN A 48 -13.28 1.03 -4.10
C ASN A 48 -13.61 1.25 -2.62
N THR A 49 -14.87 1.10 -2.19
CA THR A 49 -15.22 1.24 -0.78
C THR A 49 -14.89 -0.01 0.01
N ASN A 50 -15.18 -1.20 -0.53
CA ASN A 50 -15.07 -2.46 0.24
C ASN A 50 -13.73 -3.16 0.03
N VAL A 51 -13.39 -3.48 -1.22
CA VAL A 51 -12.20 -4.28 -1.56
C VAL A 51 -10.94 -3.47 -1.34
N LYS A 52 -10.91 -2.23 -1.82
CA LYS A 52 -9.74 -1.35 -1.68
C LYS A 52 -9.45 -1.04 -0.20
N ALA A 53 -10.47 -0.72 0.59
CA ALA A 53 -10.28 -0.41 2.01
C ALA A 53 -9.71 -1.59 2.80
N PHE A 54 -10.27 -2.79 2.59
CA PHE A 54 -9.84 -3.99 3.32
C PHE A 54 -8.45 -4.46 2.90
N LEU A 55 -8.15 -4.43 1.59
CA LEU A 55 -6.85 -4.86 1.06
C LEU A 55 -5.72 -3.92 1.47
N GLN A 56 -6.00 -2.63 1.65
CA GLN A 56 -4.99 -1.63 2.03
C GLN A 56 -4.90 -1.35 3.51
N TYR A 57 -5.82 -1.89 4.31
CA TYR A 57 -5.80 -1.72 5.74
C TYR A 57 -4.46 -2.23 6.30
N GLY A 58 -3.71 -1.41 7.03
CA GLY A 58 -2.39 -1.83 7.55
C GLY A 58 -1.29 -2.05 6.49
N ALA A 59 -1.51 -1.68 5.22
CA ALA A 59 -0.47 -1.77 4.20
C ALA A 59 0.70 -0.78 4.42
N GLU A 60 0.53 0.18 5.32
CA GLU A 60 1.52 1.18 5.73
C GLU A 60 2.78 0.53 6.32
N THR A 61 2.61 -0.58 7.02
CA THR A 61 3.69 -1.32 7.71
C THR A 61 4.15 -2.55 6.93
N TRP A 62 3.55 -2.83 5.77
CA TRP A 62 3.95 -3.96 4.95
C TRP A 62 5.36 -3.77 4.39
N ARG A 63 6.16 -4.83 4.45
CA ARG A 63 7.34 -4.97 3.59
C ARG A 63 6.83 -5.11 2.14
N THR A 64 6.83 -3.99 1.41
CA THR A 64 6.48 -3.96 -0.01
C THR A 64 7.61 -4.55 -0.82
N THR A 65 7.53 -5.85 -1.09
CA THR A 65 8.33 -6.45 -2.14
C THR A 65 7.60 -6.29 -3.47
N THR A 66 8.35 -6.19 -4.56
CA THR A 66 7.78 -6.13 -5.92
C THR A 66 6.89 -7.33 -6.21
N THR A 67 7.18 -8.50 -5.62
CA THR A 67 6.36 -9.71 -5.73
C THR A 67 5.03 -9.57 -4.98
N THR A 68 5.04 -9.05 -3.76
CA THR A 68 3.80 -8.77 -3.00
C THR A 68 2.92 -7.75 -3.71
N ILE A 69 3.50 -6.66 -4.21
CA ILE A 69 2.77 -5.64 -4.99
C ILE A 69 2.16 -6.27 -6.25
N LYS A 70 2.94 -7.07 -7.00
CA LYS A 70 2.45 -7.78 -8.19
C LYS A 70 1.30 -8.73 -7.86
N LYS A 71 1.38 -9.50 -6.76
CA LYS A 71 0.28 -10.39 -6.32
C LYS A 71 -1.01 -9.61 -6.04
N VAL A 72 -0.91 -8.49 -5.33
CA VAL A 72 -2.04 -7.59 -5.04
C VAL A 72 -2.61 -7.02 -6.35
N GLN A 73 -1.75 -6.56 -7.26
CA GLN A 73 -2.16 -6.00 -8.54
C GLN A 73 -2.88 -7.02 -9.42
N VAL A 74 -2.35 -8.24 -9.52
CA VAL A 74 -2.98 -9.33 -10.28
C VAL A 74 -4.38 -9.64 -9.75
N PHE A 75 -4.55 -9.66 -8.42
CA PHE A 75 -5.86 -9.85 -7.81
C PHE A 75 -6.84 -8.72 -8.15
N ILE A 76 -6.40 -7.45 -8.02
CA ILE A 76 -7.22 -6.28 -8.36
C ILE A 76 -7.62 -6.31 -9.84
N ASN A 77 -6.69 -6.62 -10.74
CA ASN A 77 -6.95 -6.73 -12.17
C ASN A 77 -7.98 -7.82 -12.47
N SER A 78 -7.91 -8.96 -11.77
CA SER A 78 -8.90 -10.04 -11.89
C SER A 78 -10.31 -9.60 -11.47
N CYS A 79 -10.42 -8.86 -10.36
CA CYS A 79 -11.70 -8.29 -9.92
C CYS A 79 -12.25 -7.26 -10.91
N LEU A 80 -11.40 -6.36 -11.42
CA LEU A 80 -11.81 -5.33 -12.38
C LEU A 80 -12.29 -5.95 -13.70
N ARG A 81 -11.60 -6.99 -14.21
CA ARG A 81 -12.07 -7.75 -15.38
C ARG A 81 -13.49 -8.27 -15.19
N LYS A 82 -13.78 -8.80 -14.00
CA LYS A 82 -15.12 -9.34 -13.69
C LYS A 82 -16.18 -8.23 -13.58
N ILE A 83 -15.83 -7.07 -13.04
CA ILE A 83 -16.75 -5.92 -12.93
C ILE A 83 -17.05 -5.29 -14.29
N LEU A 84 -16.01 -5.13 -15.12
CA LEU A 84 -16.09 -4.52 -16.44
C LEU A 84 -16.61 -5.50 -17.51
N ASN A 85 -16.80 -6.78 -17.15
CA ASN A 85 -17.18 -7.87 -18.05
C ASN A 85 -16.25 -8.00 -19.27
N ILE A 86 -14.94 -7.80 -19.04
CA ILE A 86 -13.90 -7.90 -20.08
C ILE A 86 -13.49 -9.37 -20.21
N HIS A 87 -13.40 -9.88 -21.44
CA HIS A 87 -13.03 -11.26 -21.68
C HIS A 87 -11.52 -11.47 -21.50
N TRP A 88 -11.09 -12.72 -21.23
CA TRP A 88 -9.68 -13.01 -20.92
C TRP A 88 -8.64 -12.63 -22.01
N PRO A 89 -8.94 -12.71 -23.33
CA PRO A 89 -8.00 -12.29 -24.37
C PRO A 89 -7.94 -10.76 -24.54
N ASP A 90 -8.92 -10.01 -24.02
CA ASP A 90 -8.94 -8.56 -24.15
C ASP A 90 -7.89 -7.92 -23.23
N THR A 91 -7.11 -7.00 -23.81
CA THR A 91 -6.05 -6.28 -23.09
C THR A 91 -6.66 -5.07 -22.37
N ILE A 92 -6.41 -4.96 -21.06
CA ILE A 92 -6.76 -3.76 -20.29
C ILE A 92 -5.61 -2.77 -20.46
N SER A 93 -5.90 -1.55 -20.93
CA SER A 93 -4.87 -0.50 -21.00
C SER A 93 -4.38 -0.12 -19.60
N ASN A 94 -3.08 0.14 -19.45
CA ASN A 94 -2.51 0.65 -18.19
C ASN A 94 -3.13 1.99 -17.76
N SER A 95 -3.72 2.74 -18.69
CA SER A 95 -4.48 3.95 -18.39
C SER A 95 -5.84 3.67 -17.73
N LEU A 96 -6.48 2.53 -18.06
CA LEU A 96 -7.70 2.05 -17.39
C LEU A 96 -7.39 1.40 -16.04
N LEU A 97 -6.12 1.11 -15.74
CA LEU A 97 -5.63 0.69 -14.45
C LEU A 97 -5.77 1.87 -13.47
N TRP A 98 -6.99 2.11 -13.01
CA TRP A 98 -7.38 3.13 -12.04
C TRP A 98 -6.60 3.04 -10.70
N PHE A 99 -5.77 2.00 -10.53
CA PHE A 99 -5.17 1.68 -9.26
C PHE A 99 -3.74 1.11 -9.38
N PRO A 100 -2.71 1.98 -9.41
CA PRO A 100 -1.35 1.58 -9.09
C PRO A 100 -1.25 1.29 -7.59
N ALA A 101 -1.28 0.00 -7.22
CA ALA A 101 -1.24 -0.43 -5.82
C ALA A 101 -0.03 0.10 -5.07
N GLU A 102 1.10 0.20 -5.75
CA GLU A 102 2.35 0.72 -5.21
C GLU A 102 2.23 2.18 -4.77
N GLU A 103 1.67 3.03 -5.62
CA GLU A 103 1.59 4.47 -5.39
C GLU A 103 0.67 4.80 -4.21
N GLU A 104 -0.43 4.06 -4.07
CA GLU A 104 -1.34 4.25 -2.94
C GLU A 104 -0.73 3.76 -1.62
N ILE A 105 -0.02 2.64 -1.64
CA ILE A 105 0.72 2.15 -0.46
C ILE A 105 1.79 3.18 -0.07
N ARG A 106 2.49 3.75 -1.06
CA ARG A 106 3.47 4.83 -0.86
C ARG A 106 2.82 6.07 -0.24
N LYS A 107 1.68 6.54 -0.76
CA LYS A 107 0.92 7.68 -0.18
C LYS A 107 0.53 7.45 1.27
N ARG A 108 0.02 6.26 1.59
CA ARG A 108 -0.37 5.92 2.97
C ARG A 108 0.85 5.87 3.89
N ARG A 109 1.93 5.24 3.45
CA ARG A 109 3.21 5.22 4.18
C ARG A 109 3.71 6.63 4.46
N TRP A 110 3.69 7.51 3.48
CA TRP A 110 4.05 8.91 3.67
C TRP A 110 3.11 9.61 4.65
N LYS A 111 1.79 9.45 4.53
CA LYS A 111 0.85 10.00 5.52
C LYS A 111 1.18 9.54 6.96
N TRP A 112 1.52 8.26 7.14
CA TRP A 112 1.94 7.71 8.42
C TRP A 112 3.27 8.32 8.91
N ILE A 113 4.29 8.42 8.04
CA ILE A 113 5.58 9.05 8.36
C ILE A 113 5.38 10.50 8.81
N GLY A 114 4.61 11.29 8.05
CA GLY A 114 4.32 12.68 8.42
C GLY A 114 3.55 12.80 9.73
N HIS A 115 2.66 11.85 10.05
CA HIS A 115 2.02 11.79 11.36
C HIS A 115 3.02 11.49 12.48
N THR A 116 3.91 10.52 12.27
CA THR A 116 4.94 10.10 13.24
C THR A 116 5.98 11.19 13.49
N LEU A 117 6.45 11.89 12.44
CA LEU A 117 7.42 12.98 12.55
C LEU A 117 6.87 14.20 13.32
N ARG A 118 5.56 14.42 13.27
CA ARG A 118 4.88 15.48 14.03
C ARG A 118 4.59 15.13 15.49
N LYS A 119 4.75 13.88 15.93
CA LYS A 119 4.65 13.50 17.34
C LYS A 119 5.88 13.97 18.12
N SER A 120 5.81 14.07 19.45
CA SER A 120 6.96 14.43 20.28
C SER A 120 8.15 13.49 20.05
N SER A 121 9.37 14.00 20.22
CA SER A 121 10.61 13.21 20.16
C SER A 121 10.67 12.09 21.22
N SER A 122 9.95 12.27 22.33
CA SER A 122 9.78 11.26 23.38
C SER A 122 8.87 10.10 23.00
N CYS A 123 8.10 10.20 21.90
CA CYS A 123 7.16 9.17 21.51
C CYS A 123 7.88 7.95 20.92
N ILE A 124 7.58 6.76 21.46
CA ILE A 124 8.17 5.47 21.05
C ILE A 124 8.06 5.26 19.53
N THR A 125 6.95 5.66 18.90
CA THR A 125 6.79 5.50 17.45
C THR A 125 7.74 6.37 16.64
N ARG A 126 8.12 7.56 17.14
CA ARG A 126 9.09 8.46 16.49
C ARG A 126 10.52 7.96 16.70
N GLN A 127 10.82 7.44 17.88
CA GLN A 127 12.11 6.82 18.17
C GLN A 127 12.31 5.54 17.33
N ALA A 128 11.28 4.70 17.21
CA ALA A 128 11.31 3.49 16.40
C ALA A 128 11.55 3.76 14.90
N LEU A 129 11.15 4.92 14.39
CA LEU A 129 11.42 5.33 13.00
C LEU A 129 12.92 5.56 12.75
N ASN A 130 13.62 6.15 13.73
CA ASN A 130 15.05 6.47 13.65
C ASN A 130 15.94 5.34 14.17
N TRP A 131 15.37 4.37 14.90
CA TRP A 131 16.08 3.26 15.52
C TRP A 131 16.81 2.42 14.47
N ASN A 132 18.12 2.26 14.65
CA ASN A 132 18.95 1.32 13.89
C ASN A 132 19.33 0.16 14.82
N PRO A 133 18.80 -1.06 14.64
CA PRO A 133 19.15 -2.16 15.52
C PRO A 133 20.63 -2.53 15.35
N GLU A 134 21.39 -2.47 16.43
CA GLU A 134 22.78 -2.91 16.48
C GLU A 134 22.84 -4.44 16.36
N GLY A 135 23.63 -4.95 15.41
CA GLY A 135 23.80 -6.39 15.22
C GLY A 135 24.41 -6.75 13.86
N LYS A 136 25.00 -7.96 13.80
CA LYS A 136 25.54 -8.51 12.55
C LYS A 136 24.40 -9.04 11.68
N ARG A 137 24.36 -8.62 10.41
CA ARG A 137 23.39 -9.13 9.43
C ARG A 137 23.64 -10.61 9.17
N LYS A 138 22.57 -11.41 9.03
CA LYS A 138 22.69 -12.80 8.59
C LYS A 138 23.32 -12.86 7.19
N ARG A 139 24.19 -13.85 6.96
CA ARG A 139 24.83 -14.10 5.65
C ARG A 139 23.75 -14.50 4.63
N GLY A 140 23.69 -13.83 3.47
CA GLY A 140 22.68 -14.05 2.43
C GLY A 140 22.06 -12.75 1.90
N ARG A 141 21.03 -12.84 1.03
CA ARG A 141 20.33 -11.67 0.49
C ARG A 141 19.74 -10.83 1.65
N PRO A 142 20.09 -9.54 1.78
CA PRO A 142 19.55 -8.70 2.83
C PRO A 142 18.02 -8.64 2.77
N LYS A 143 17.35 -8.94 3.89
CA LYS A 143 15.91 -8.68 4.02
C LYS A 143 15.72 -7.16 4.05
N SER A 144 14.79 -6.63 3.24
CA SER A 144 14.51 -5.18 3.22
C SER A 144 13.88 -4.73 4.54
N THR A 145 14.48 -3.77 5.24
CA THR A 145 13.88 -3.16 6.45
C THR A 145 12.90 -2.05 6.04
N LEU A 146 11.90 -1.73 6.86
CA LEU A 146 11.01 -0.57 6.64
C LEU A 146 11.83 0.70 6.35
N ARG A 147 12.92 0.92 7.09
CA ARG A 147 13.88 2.01 6.86
C ARG A 147 14.49 2.01 5.45
N TRP A 148 14.89 0.87 4.91
CA TRP A 148 15.44 0.78 3.54
C TRP A 148 14.39 1.11 2.48
N ILE A 149 13.14 0.70 2.71
CA ILE A 149 12.03 1.04 1.81
C ILE A 149 11.76 2.55 1.85
N ILE A 150 11.78 3.14 3.05
CA ILE A 150 11.64 4.60 3.23
C ILE A 150 12.82 5.33 2.57
N GLU A 151 14.06 4.89 2.79
CA GLU A 151 15.24 5.48 2.16
C GLU A 151 15.20 5.37 0.62
N ALA A 152 14.68 4.26 0.08
CA ALA A 152 14.46 4.10 -1.36
C ALA A 152 13.37 5.05 -1.88
N ASP A 153 12.23 5.15 -1.19
CA ASP A 153 11.15 6.11 -1.51
C ASP A 153 11.59 7.57 -1.32
N MET A 154 12.57 7.85 -0.44
CA MET A 154 13.15 9.18 -0.25
C MET A 154 14.08 9.56 -1.41
N LYS A 155 14.89 8.61 -1.86
CA LYS A 155 15.80 8.81 -3.00
C LYS A 155 15.03 9.14 -4.28
N THR A 156 13.86 8.53 -4.50
CA THR A 156 13.01 8.87 -5.65
C THR A 156 12.40 10.27 -5.57
N MET A 157 12.31 10.86 -4.38
CA MET A 157 11.81 12.23 -4.15
C MET A 157 12.93 13.26 -3.95
N ASN A 158 14.20 12.87 -4.06
CA ASN A 158 15.39 13.72 -3.88
C ASN A 158 15.40 14.51 -2.55
N ASN A 159 14.94 13.90 -1.46
CA ASN A 159 14.85 14.55 -0.14
C ASN A 159 15.69 13.85 0.94
N ASN A 160 16.21 14.65 1.88
CA ASN A 160 16.97 14.18 3.04
C ASN A 160 16.10 14.10 4.30
N TRP A 161 16.53 13.37 5.33
CA TRP A 161 15.77 13.21 6.59
C TRP A 161 15.50 14.54 7.30
N THR A 162 16.48 15.43 7.30
CA THR A 162 16.37 16.78 7.88
C THR A 162 15.35 17.65 7.15
N GLU A 163 15.37 17.62 5.82
CA GLU A 163 14.41 18.38 5.00
C GLU A 163 13.00 17.79 5.10
N LEU A 164 12.88 16.46 5.17
CA LEU A 164 11.62 15.77 5.38
C LEU A 164 10.99 16.13 6.74
N GLU A 165 11.81 16.21 7.80
CA GLU A 165 11.36 16.62 9.12
C GLU A 165 10.86 18.07 9.10
N ARG A 166 11.57 18.99 8.41
CA ARG A 166 11.13 20.38 8.22
C ARG A 166 9.81 20.46 7.45
N ILE A 167 9.68 19.75 6.34
CA ILE A 167 8.48 19.73 5.50
C ILE A 167 7.29 19.07 6.21
N ALA A 168 7.52 18.10 7.10
CA ALA A 168 6.44 17.42 7.84
C ALA A 168 5.64 18.35 8.76
N TRP A 169 6.27 19.42 9.27
CA TRP A 169 5.61 20.43 10.09
C TRP A 169 4.67 21.32 9.28
N ASP A 170 5.04 21.67 8.04
CA ASP A 170 4.18 22.40 7.13
C ASP A 170 3.15 21.46 6.47
N ARG A 171 1.89 21.55 6.90
CA ARG A 171 0.82 20.69 6.37
C ARG A 171 0.51 20.95 4.90
N VAL A 172 0.75 22.15 4.39
CA VAL A 172 0.50 22.53 3.00
C VAL A 172 1.59 21.95 2.11
N VAL A 173 2.85 22.18 2.47
CA VAL A 173 4.00 21.63 1.72
C VAL A 173 4.02 20.11 1.80
N TRP A 174 3.68 19.51 2.95
CA TRP A 174 3.52 18.05 3.06
C TRP A 174 2.44 17.50 2.13
N ARG A 175 1.30 18.19 2.00
CA ARG A 175 0.24 17.80 1.06
C ARG A 175 0.69 17.92 -0.39
N MET A 176 1.44 18.96 -0.74
CA MET A 176 2.01 19.11 -2.09
C MET A 176 2.99 17.98 -2.41
N LEU A 177 3.86 17.61 -1.47
CA LEU A 177 4.82 16.52 -1.65
C LEU A 177 4.13 15.17 -1.88
N LEU A 178 3.04 14.87 -1.15
CA LEU A 178 2.21 13.68 -1.37
C LEU A 178 1.52 13.65 -2.75
N LEU A 179 1.23 14.82 -3.32
CA LEU A 179 0.64 14.95 -4.65
C LEU A 179 1.70 14.88 -5.76
N LEU A 180 2.92 15.36 -5.51
CA LEU A 180 4.03 15.23 -6.46
C LEU A 180 4.56 13.80 -6.54
N SER A 181 4.57 13.07 -5.42
CA SER A 181 4.91 11.63 -5.38
C SER A 181 3.91 10.71 -6.11
N SER A 182 2.85 11.28 -6.70
CA SER A 182 1.77 10.59 -7.41
C SER A 182 1.78 10.76 -8.93
N LYS A 183 2.68 11.59 -9.46
CA LYS A 183 2.77 11.92 -10.89
C LYS A 183 4.02 11.37 -11.57
N VAL A 184 4.76 10.49 -10.90
CA VAL A 184 5.98 9.83 -11.40
C VAL A 184 5.78 8.32 -11.31
#